data_AF-D4CH98-F1
#
_entry.id   AF-D4CH98-F1
#
_cell.length_a   1.000
_cell.length_b   1.000
_cell.length_c   1.000
_cell.angle_alpha   90.00
_cell.angle_beta   90.00
_cell.angle_gamma   90.00
#
_symmetry.space_group_name_H-M   'P 1'
#
loop_
_entity.id
_entity.type
_entity.pdbx_description
1 polymer ?
#
loop_
_entity_poly.entity_id
_entity_poly.type
_entity_poly.pdbx_seq_one_letter_code
_entity_poly.pdbx_strand_id
1 'polypeptide(L)'
;MLEKRNHIGGNIYCEEMEGIRVHKYGAHIFHTSDREVWEFVNQFTEFNRYTNSPVANYKGEMYNMPFNMNTFSKMWNISTPAQARAIIEKQRAVIAGEPKNLEEQAISLVGTDIYEKLVKGYTEKQWGRDCRELPGFIIRRLPVRYTYDNNYFNDTFQGIPVEGYNALIEKLFEGCEIRTGVDYLQCRDEYRGAAERVVYTGTIDGYFGFRYGNLEYRSLKFETETLDTDNFQGVAVVNYTDRETPFTRIIEHKHFEFGTQEKTVITREYPADWKPGMEPYYPVNDEKNQALYERYRTLAEKEENVIFGGRLAEYKYYDMDKVIRSALDRAKEEFGE
;
A
#
# COMPACT_ATOMS: atom_id res chain seq x y z
N MET A 1 23.49 -3.24 8.99
CA MET A 1 22.19 -3.57 8.35
C MET A 1 22.42 -4.67 7.32
N LEU A 2 21.64 -5.75 7.38
CA LEU A 2 21.67 -6.83 6.39
C LEU A 2 20.39 -6.76 5.57
N GLU A 3 20.52 -6.77 4.24
CA GLU A 3 19.40 -6.72 3.30
C GLU A 3 19.56 -7.84 2.28
N LYS A 4 18.50 -8.61 2.08
CA LYS A 4 18.48 -9.74 1.15
C LYS A 4 18.49 -9.26 -0.30
N ARG A 5 17.84 -8.13 -0.59
CA ARG A 5 17.84 -7.52 -1.91
C ARG A 5 19.20 -6.90 -2.21
N ASN A 6 19.45 -6.59 -3.47
CA ASN A 6 20.67 -5.91 -3.93
C ASN A 6 20.61 -4.38 -3.75
N HIS A 7 19.60 -3.87 -3.03
CA HIS A 7 19.41 -2.45 -2.73
C HIS A 7 18.70 -2.31 -1.38
N ILE A 8 18.84 -1.15 -0.74
CA ILE A 8 18.13 -0.80 0.49
C ILE A 8 16.76 -0.15 0.20
N GLY A 9 15.99 0.15 1.25
CA GLY A 9 14.70 0.86 1.14
C GLY A 9 13.48 -0.05 1.00
N GLY A 10 13.66 -1.37 0.89
CA GLY A 10 12.54 -2.31 0.83
C GLY A 10 11.55 -1.96 -0.30
N ASN A 11 10.27 -1.88 0.03
CA ASN A 11 9.21 -1.64 -0.97
C ASN A 11 9.12 -0.17 -1.44
N ILE A 12 9.71 0.79 -0.73
CA ILE A 12 9.70 2.20 -1.17
C ILE A 12 10.88 2.53 -2.11
N TYR A 13 11.71 1.54 -2.46
CA TYR A 13 12.83 1.73 -3.37
C TYR A 13 12.38 2.22 -4.75
N CYS A 14 13.10 3.22 -5.27
CA CYS A 14 12.92 3.74 -6.61
C CYS A 14 14.08 3.34 -7.53
N GLU A 15 13.78 3.07 -8.79
CA GLU A 15 14.76 2.83 -9.86
C GLU A 15 14.81 4.06 -10.77
N GLU A 16 15.99 4.46 -11.25
CA GLU A 16 16.12 5.56 -12.19
C GLU A 16 16.02 5.03 -13.63
N MET A 17 15.12 5.61 -14.43
CA MET A 17 14.94 5.28 -15.84
C MET A 17 14.57 6.55 -16.62
N GLU A 18 15.34 6.91 -17.65
CA GLU A 18 15.06 8.08 -18.51
C GLU A 18 14.92 9.41 -17.74
N GLY A 19 15.64 9.57 -16.63
CA GLY A 19 15.53 10.72 -15.73
C GLY A 19 14.25 10.72 -14.88
N ILE A 20 13.58 9.58 -14.74
CA ILE A 20 12.34 9.39 -13.95
C ILE A 20 12.63 8.42 -12.80
N ARG A 21 12.19 8.77 -11.59
CA ARG A 21 12.24 7.86 -10.43
C ARG A 21 11.02 6.94 -10.44
N VAL A 22 11.25 5.71 -10.86
CA VAL A 22 10.26 4.64 -10.98
C VAL A 22 10.06 3.98 -9.63
N HIS A 23 8.85 4.05 -9.07
CA HIS A 23 8.51 3.37 -7.82
C HIS A 23 8.40 1.86 -8.10
N LYS A 24 9.48 1.12 -7.85
CA LYS A 24 9.70 -0.24 -8.36
C LYS A 24 8.65 -1.25 -7.90
N TYR A 25 8.12 -1.05 -6.70
CA TYR A 25 7.20 -1.98 -6.04
C TYR A 25 5.80 -1.40 -5.84
N GLY A 26 5.36 -0.56 -6.79
CA GLY A 26 4.06 0.08 -6.78
C GLY A 26 4.11 1.52 -6.28
N ALA A 27 3.00 2.24 -6.43
CA ALA A 27 2.89 3.64 -6.05
C ALA A 27 3.03 3.82 -4.55
N HIS A 28 3.98 4.66 -4.13
CA HIS A 28 4.21 5.03 -2.73
C HIS A 28 4.07 6.53 -2.59
N ILE A 29 3.04 6.96 -1.86
CA ILE A 29 2.77 8.38 -1.60
C ILE A 29 2.84 8.55 -0.09
N PHE A 30 3.68 9.47 0.39
CA PHE A 30 3.75 9.73 1.82
C PHE A 30 2.56 10.60 2.23
N HIS A 31 1.88 10.22 3.30
CA HIS A 31 0.81 11.02 3.90
C HIS A 31 0.77 10.76 5.40
N THR A 32 0.50 11.80 6.19
CA THR A 32 0.28 11.66 7.63
C THR A 32 -0.41 12.88 8.22
N SER A 33 -1.14 12.67 9.31
CA SER A 33 -1.64 13.76 10.17
C SER A 33 -0.78 13.93 11.42
N ASP A 34 0.21 13.06 11.62
CA ASP A 34 1.15 13.08 12.72
C ASP A 34 2.29 14.04 12.40
N ARG A 35 2.33 15.16 13.12
CA ARG A 35 3.31 16.21 12.89
C ARG A 35 4.74 15.76 13.21
N GLU A 36 4.95 14.96 14.25
CA GLU A 36 6.29 14.50 14.63
C GLU A 36 6.85 13.56 13.55
N VAL A 37 6.01 12.69 12.98
CA VAL A 37 6.42 11.83 11.85
C VAL A 37 6.74 12.66 10.61
N TRP A 38 5.92 13.67 10.29
CA TRP A 38 6.18 14.56 9.15
C TRP A 38 7.49 15.35 9.33
N GLU A 39 7.71 15.92 10.51
CA GLU A 39 8.93 16.66 10.84
C GLU A 39 10.16 15.74 10.82
N PHE A 40 10.04 14.50 11.30
CA PHE A 40 11.11 13.51 11.23
C PHE A 40 11.56 13.24 9.79
N VAL A 41 10.64 12.91 8.87
CA VAL A 41 11.04 12.63 7.48
C VAL A 41 11.60 13.86 6.75
N ASN A 42 11.13 15.06 7.11
CA ASN A 42 11.61 16.31 6.53
C ASN A 42 13.01 16.73 7.02
N GLN A 43 13.57 16.07 8.04
CA GLN A 43 14.98 16.25 8.39
C GLN A 43 15.92 15.66 7.32
N PHE A 44 15.44 14.68 6.55
CA PHE A 44 16.25 13.96 5.56
C PHE A 44 16.03 14.49 4.15
N THR A 45 14.81 14.89 3.79
CA THR A 45 14.54 15.44 2.46
C THR A 45 13.27 16.28 2.46
N GLU A 46 13.23 17.29 1.58
CA GLU A 46 12.01 18.07 1.37
C GLU A 46 10.98 17.24 0.61
N PHE A 47 9.70 17.45 0.94
CA PHE A 47 8.59 16.83 0.23
C PHE A 47 7.92 17.84 -0.70
N ASN A 48 7.62 17.40 -1.91
CA ASN A 48 6.83 18.17 -2.85
C ASN A 48 5.35 18.21 -2.43
N ARG A 49 4.55 19.01 -3.15
CA ARG A 49 3.11 19.17 -2.89
C ARG A 49 2.22 18.16 -3.64
N TYR A 50 2.75 17.00 -4.03
CA TYR A 50 1.96 16.02 -4.76
C TYR A 50 0.71 15.61 -3.97
N THR A 51 -0.46 15.77 -4.58
CA THR A 51 -1.73 15.33 -4.03
C THR A 51 -2.21 14.12 -4.84
N ASN A 52 -2.36 12.97 -4.18
CA ASN A 52 -2.84 11.78 -4.82
C ASN A 52 -4.32 11.95 -5.20
N SER A 53 -4.59 11.95 -6.49
CA SER A 53 -5.95 12.00 -7.05
C SER A 53 -6.10 10.94 -8.13
N PRO A 54 -6.12 9.64 -7.78
CA PRO A 54 -6.28 8.58 -8.75
C PRO A 54 -7.58 8.74 -9.55
N VAL A 55 -7.59 8.12 -10.72
CA VAL A 55 -8.82 7.95 -11.50
C VAL A 55 -9.11 6.47 -11.69
N ALA A 56 -10.38 6.12 -11.86
CA ALA A 56 -10.84 4.78 -12.17
C ALA A 56 -11.34 4.72 -13.61
N ASN A 57 -10.87 3.73 -14.36
CA ASN A 57 -11.35 3.36 -15.67
C ASN A 57 -12.24 2.12 -15.52
N TYR A 58 -13.52 2.26 -15.86
CA TYR A 58 -14.47 1.16 -15.97
C TYR A 58 -14.93 1.05 -17.42
N LYS A 59 -14.38 0.09 -18.18
CA LYS A 59 -14.76 -0.13 -19.60
C LYS A 59 -14.63 1.12 -20.47
N GLY A 60 -13.61 1.95 -20.21
CA GLY A 60 -13.36 3.22 -20.90
C GLY A 60 -14.03 4.44 -20.27
N GLU A 61 -14.95 4.25 -19.31
CA GLU A 61 -15.53 5.35 -18.54
C GLU A 61 -14.57 5.79 -17.42
N MET A 62 -14.20 7.07 -17.41
CA MET A 62 -13.28 7.65 -16.42
C MET A 62 -14.04 8.29 -15.26
N TYR A 63 -13.65 7.97 -14.04
CA TYR A 63 -14.21 8.47 -12.79
C TYR A 63 -13.11 8.97 -11.85
N ASN A 64 -13.32 10.07 -11.15
CA ASN A 64 -12.39 10.53 -10.12
C ASN A 64 -12.51 9.67 -8.85
N MET A 65 -11.37 9.49 -8.18
CA MET A 65 -11.26 8.88 -6.85
C MET A 65 -10.70 9.92 -5.86
N PRO A 66 -11.03 9.84 -4.56
CA PRO A 66 -11.92 8.88 -3.92
C PRO A 66 -13.39 9.18 -4.26
N PHE A 67 -14.35 8.48 -3.65
CA PHE A 67 -15.77 8.70 -3.93
C PHE A 67 -16.22 10.06 -3.42
N ASN A 68 -16.37 11.00 -4.35
CA ASN A 68 -16.69 12.39 -4.05
C ASN A 68 -17.70 12.98 -5.06
N MET A 69 -18.05 14.26 -4.94
CA MET A 69 -19.02 14.87 -5.85
C MET A 69 -18.60 14.84 -7.32
N ASN A 70 -17.30 14.81 -7.64
CA ASN A 70 -16.82 14.59 -9.02
C ASN A 70 -17.22 13.20 -9.55
N THR A 71 -17.13 12.17 -8.71
CA THR A 71 -17.58 10.81 -9.04
C THR A 71 -19.10 10.78 -9.23
N PHE A 72 -19.85 11.35 -8.28
CA PHE A 72 -21.31 11.27 -8.25
C PHE A 72 -21.96 12.09 -9.37
N SER A 73 -21.42 13.28 -9.65
CA SER A 73 -21.91 14.13 -10.73
C SER A 73 -21.73 13.45 -12.08
N LYS A 74 -20.57 12.82 -12.32
CA LYS A 74 -20.30 12.06 -13.53
C LYS A 74 -21.20 10.82 -13.65
N MET A 75 -21.38 10.10 -12.55
CA MET A 75 -22.12 8.83 -12.53
C MET A 75 -23.63 9.01 -12.73
N TRP A 76 -24.21 10.04 -12.12
CA TRP A 76 -25.67 10.21 -12.08
C TRP A 76 -26.18 11.49 -12.74
N ASN A 77 -25.29 12.30 -13.34
CA ASN A 77 -25.62 13.59 -13.94
C ASN A 77 -26.35 14.53 -12.95
N ILE A 78 -25.81 14.63 -11.74
CA ILE A 78 -26.31 15.48 -10.65
C ILE A 78 -25.29 16.58 -10.31
N SER A 79 -25.70 17.59 -9.55
CA SER A 79 -24.81 18.70 -9.19
C SER A 79 -24.77 19.02 -7.70
N THR A 80 -25.69 18.48 -6.90
CA THR A 80 -25.80 18.83 -5.47
C THR A 80 -25.51 17.66 -4.52
N PRO A 81 -24.90 17.92 -3.35
CA PRO A 81 -24.73 16.94 -2.27
C PRO A 81 -26.02 16.23 -1.83
N ALA A 82 -27.15 16.93 -1.83
CA ALA A 82 -28.44 16.37 -1.44
C ALA A 82 -28.93 15.31 -2.43
N GLN A 83 -28.77 15.54 -3.74
CA GLN A 83 -29.08 14.55 -4.77
C GLN A 83 -28.20 13.30 -4.63
N ALA A 84 -26.89 13.48 -4.39
CA ALA A 84 -25.97 12.37 -4.21
C ALA A 84 -26.35 11.51 -2.99
N ARG A 85 -26.63 12.15 -1.85
CA ARG A 85 -27.11 11.47 -0.63
C ARG A 85 -28.39 10.67 -0.89
N ALA A 86 -29.38 11.28 -1.52
CA ALA A 86 -30.67 10.62 -1.78
C ALA A 86 -30.51 9.35 -2.65
N ILE A 87 -29.64 9.39 -3.66
CA ILE A 87 -29.37 8.23 -4.52
C ILE A 87 -28.64 7.13 -3.74
N ILE A 88 -27.57 7.49 -3.02
CA ILE A 88 -26.78 6.53 -2.22
C ILE A 88 -27.66 5.89 -1.14
N GLU A 89 -28.43 6.67 -0.39
CA GLU A 89 -29.35 6.16 0.65
C GLU A 89 -30.38 5.20 0.08
N LYS A 90 -30.97 5.54 -1.08
CA LYS A 90 -31.91 4.64 -1.78
C LYS A 90 -31.25 3.32 -2.18
N GLN A 91 -30.02 3.36 -2.71
CA GLN A 91 -29.31 2.15 -3.13
C GLN A 91 -28.87 1.29 -1.95
N ARG A 92 -28.47 1.90 -0.83
CA ARG A 92 -28.05 1.20 0.39
C ARG A 92 -29.19 0.40 1.02
N ALA A 93 -30.45 0.78 0.79
CA ALA A 93 -31.63 0.13 1.35
C ALA A 93 -31.81 -1.35 0.93
N VAL A 94 -31.05 -1.83 -0.06
CA VAL A 94 -31.03 -3.26 -0.43
C VAL A 94 -30.32 -4.14 0.59
N ILE A 95 -29.46 -3.55 1.43
CA ILE A 95 -28.75 -4.26 2.50
C ILE A 95 -29.55 -4.11 3.80
N ALA A 96 -30.13 -5.22 4.25
CA ALA A 96 -30.87 -5.28 5.51
C ALA A 96 -29.99 -5.92 6.61
N GLY A 97 -29.77 -5.19 7.70
CA GLY A 97 -29.00 -5.67 8.84
C GLY A 97 -27.49 -5.49 8.69
N GLU A 98 -26.72 -6.27 9.45
CA GLU A 98 -25.26 -6.22 9.43
C GLU A 98 -24.70 -6.92 8.18
N PRO A 99 -23.79 -6.26 7.43
CA PRO A 99 -23.16 -6.85 6.26
C PRO A 99 -22.34 -8.11 6.58
N LYS A 100 -22.56 -9.18 5.80
CA LYS A 100 -21.93 -10.49 6.03
C LYS A 100 -20.68 -10.74 5.21
N ASN A 101 -20.48 -9.98 4.15
CA ASN A 101 -19.39 -10.13 3.19
C ASN A 101 -19.00 -8.77 2.61
N LEU A 102 -17.97 -8.75 1.76
CA LEU A 102 -17.45 -7.53 1.16
C LEU A 102 -18.45 -6.87 0.21
N GLU A 103 -19.21 -7.64 -0.59
CA GLU A 103 -20.27 -7.11 -1.46
C GLU A 103 -21.30 -6.30 -0.65
N GLU A 104 -21.88 -6.92 0.38
CA GLU A 104 -22.84 -6.25 1.26
C GLU A 104 -22.22 -5.06 1.98
N GLN A 105 -20.99 -5.18 2.46
CA GLN A 105 -20.30 -4.10 3.17
C GLN A 105 -20.10 -2.90 2.25
N ALA A 106 -19.59 -3.12 1.03
CA ALA A 106 -19.38 -2.05 0.06
C ALA A 106 -20.70 -1.39 -0.33
N ILE A 107 -21.73 -2.17 -0.69
CA ILE A 107 -23.05 -1.63 -1.04
C ILE A 107 -23.63 -0.84 0.14
N SER A 108 -23.47 -1.31 1.38
CA SER A 108 -23.94 -0.62 2.58
C SER A 108 -23.23 0.73 2.83
N LEU A 109 -22.08 0.98 2.19
CA LEU A 109 -21.33 2.24 2.30
C LEU A 109 -21.60 3.17 1.12
N VAL A 110 -21.61 2.64 -0.11
CA VAL A 110 -21.56 3.44 -1.35
C VAL A 110 -22.72 3.22 -2.31
N GLY A 111 -23.62 2.27 -2.02
CA GLY A 111 -24.70 1.88 -2.95
C GLY A 111 -24.23 0.93 -4.06
N THR A 112 -25.19 0.43 -4.83
CA THR A 112 -25.00 -0.61 -5.83
C THR A 112 -24.21 -0.13 -7.04
N ASP A 113 -24.47 1.08 -7.55
CA ASP A 113 -23.85 1.54 -8.79
C ASP A 113 -22.34 1.74 -8.61
N ILE A 114 -21.94 2.38 -7.51
CA ILE A 114 -20.51 2.57 -7.18
C ILE A 114 -19.85 1.23 -6.92
N TYR A 115 -20.53 0.34 -6.18
CA TYR A 115 -20.03 -1.00 -5.95
C TYR A 115 -19.75 -1.74 -7.28
N GLU A 116 -20.73 -1.79 -8.17
CA GLU A 116 -20.63 -2.51 -9.44
C GLU A 116 -19.57 -1.93 -10.37
N LYS A 117 -19.51 -0.59 -10.52
CA LYS A 117 -18.58 0.05 -11.44
C LYS A 117 -17.17 0.18 -10.89
N LEU A 118 -17.02 0.53 -9.60
CA LEU A 118 -15.74 1.02 -9.07
C LEU A 118 -15.12 0.12 -8.00
N VAL A 119 -15.84 -0.86 -7.46
CA VAL A 119 -15.35 -1.71 -6.35
C VAL A 119 -15.28 -3.19 -6.74
N LYS A 120 -16.33 -3.75 -7.34
CA LYS A 120 -16.51 -5.19 -7.54
C LYS A 120 -15.37 -5.82 -8.34
N GLY A 121 -15.24 -5.44 -9.61
CA GLY A 121 -14.23 -6.04 -10.50
C GLY A 121 -12.81 -5.79 -10.02
N TYR A 122 -12.53 -4.60 -9.46
CA TYR A 122 -11.24 -4.28 -8.85
C TYR A 122 -10.89 -5.23 -7.70
N THR A 123 -11.82 -5.39 -6.76
CA THR A 123 -11.64 -6.27 -5.59
C THR A 123 -11.48 -7.72 -6.01
N GLU A 124 -12.32 -8.22 -6.92
CA GLU A 124 -12.27 -9.61 -7.38
C GLU A 124 -10.94 -9.93 -8.07
N LYS A 125 -10.39 -9.00 -8.84
CA LYS A 125 -9.03 -9.14 -9.40
C LYS A 125 -7.97 -9.16 -8.32
N GLN A 126 -8.00 -8.18 -7.41
CA GLN A 126 -6.99 -8.04 -6.35
C GLN A 126 -6.90 -9.31 -5.50
N TRP A 127 -8.05 -9.91 -5.16
CA TRP A 127 -8.14 -11.03 -4.22
C TRP A 127 -8.31 -12.39 -4.89
N GLY A 128 -8.62 -12.45 -6.18
CA GLY A 128 -8.86 -13.69 -6.92
C GLY A 128 -10.11 -14.47 -6.47
N ARG A 129 -11.04 -13.81 -5.77
CA ARG A 129 -12.27 -14.41 -5.21
C ARG A 129 -13.46 -13.48 -5.39
N ASP A 130 -14.66 -14.05 -5.42
CA ASP A 130 -15.91 -13.28 -5.48
C ASP A 130 -16.08 -12.43 -4.21
N CYS A 131 -16.62 -11.21 -4.36
CA CYS A 131 -16.84 -10.30 -3.22
C CYS A 131 -17.76 -10.91 -2.13
N ARG A 132 -18.59 -11.89 -2.45
CA ARG A 132 -19.46 -12.59 -1.50
C ARG A 132 -18.71 -13.59 -0.61
N GLU A 133 -17.53 -14.03 -1.06
CA GLU A 133 -16.66 -14.96 -0.33
C GLU A 133 -15.59 -14.23 0.49
N LEU A 134 -15.50 -12.91 0.31
CA LEU A 134 -14.54 -12.07 1.00
C LEU A 134 -15.16 -11.48 2.27
N PRO A 135 -14.43 -11.46 3.40
CA PRO A 135 -14.95 -10.90 4.63
C PRO A 135 -15.11 -9.38 4.53
N GLY A 136 -16.19 -8.85 5.11
CA GLY A 136 -16.53 -7.42 5.04
C GLY A 136 -15.45 -6.49 5.61
N PHE A 137 -14.66 -6.94 6.59
CA PHE A 137 -13.62 -6.10 7.20
C PHE A 137 -12.46 -5.75 6.27
N ILE A 138 -12.33 -6.40 5.10
CA ILE A 138 -11.35 -5.98 4.07
C ILE A 138 -11.63 -4.53 3.65
N ILE A 139 -12.91 -4.13 3.64
CA ILE A 139 -13.34 -2.75 3.41
C ILE A 139 -13.99 -2.22 4.69
N ARG A 140 -13.18 -1.81 5.67
CA ARG A 140 -13.72 -1.18 6.88
C ARG A 140 -14.34 0.17 6.60
N ARG A 141 -13.73 0.97 5.72
CA ARG A 141 -14.20 2.31 5.32
C ARG A 141 -13.82 2.58 3.87
N LEU A 142 -14.76 3.10 3.10
CA LEU A 142 -14.50 3.78 1.83
C LEU A 142 -14.67 5.28 2.08
N PRO A 143 -13.68 6.13 1.77
CA PRO A 143 -13.85 7.57 1.90
C PRO A 143 -14.95 8.04 0.93
N VAL A 144 -16.08 8.44 1.50
CA VAL A 144 -17.22 9.03 0.79
C VAL A 144 -17.35 10.47 1.27
N ARG A 145 -17.19 11.43 0.35
CA ARG A 145 -17.29 12.86 0.66
C ARG A 145 -18.34 13.52 -0.21
N TYR A 146 -19.23 14.30 0.38
CA TYR A 146 -20.22 15.08 -0.38
C TYR A 146 -19.71 16.49 -0.72
N THR A 147 -18.47 16.56 -1.17
CA THR A 147 -17.74 17.75 -1.63
C THR A 147 -17.02 17.44 -2.94
N TYR A 148 -16.69 18.48 -3.73
CA TYR A 148 -15.87 18.32 -4.93
C TYR A 148 -14.39 18.34 -4.52
N ASP A 149 -13.85 17.16 -4.22
CA ASP A 149 -12.49 17.00 -3.71
C ASP A 149 -11.93 15.63 -4.08
N ASN A 150 -10.91 15.62 -4.95
CA ASN A 150 -10.25 14.41 -5.43
C ASN A 150 -9.03 14.01 -4.58
N ASN A 151 -8.78 14.66 -3.43
CA ASN A 151 -7.66 14.27 -2.57
C ASN A 151 -7.94 12.90 -1.92
N TYR A 152 -7.18 11.88 -2.28
CA TYR A 152 -7.40 10.50 -1.84
C TYR A 152 -7.22 10.31 -0.34
N PHE A 153 -6.28 11.04 0.27
CA PHE A 153 -6.04 11.01 1.71
C PHE A 153 -6.75 12.18 2.41
N ASN A 154 -7.12 12.00 3.68
CA ASN A 154 -7.63 13.09 4.52
C ASN A 154 -6.51 13.76 5.33
N ASP A 155 -5.29 13.25 5.22
CA ASP A 155 -4.17 13.63 6.06
C ASP A 155 -3.74 15.09 5.86
N THR A 156 -3.29 15.72 6.94
CA THR A 156 -2.82 17.11 6.95
C THR A 156 -1.60 17.31 6.06
N PHE A 157 -0.70 16.33 6.03
CA PHE A 157 0.54 16.36 5.26
C PHE A 157 0.54 15.23 4.23
N GLN A 158 0.97 15.56 3.01
CA GLN A 158 1.11 14.61 1.90
C GLN A 158 2.16 15.11 0.91
N GLY A 159 2.92 14.20 0.32
CA GLY A 159 3.85 14.52 -0.76
C GLY A 159 4.72 13.35 -1.19
N ILE A 160 5.64 13.66 -2.09
CA ILE A 160 6.71 12.77 -2.55
C ILE A 160 8.06 13.44 -2.21
N PRO A 161 9.06 12.69 -1.70
CA PRO A 161 10.38 13.26 -1.43
C PRO A 161 11.02 13.77 -2.72
N VAL A 162 11.48 15.02 -2.74
CA VAL A 162 12.03 15.69 -3.93
C VAL A 162 13.29 15.01 -4.45
N GLU A 163 14.11 14.47 -3.55
CA GLU A 163 15.32 13.71 -3.90
C GLU A 163 15.02 12.20 -4.12
N GLY A 164 13.75 11.79 -3.96
CA GLY A 164 13.30 10.41 -4.01
C GLY A 164 13.47 9.65 -2.68
N TYR A 165 12.77 8.52 -2.57
CA TYR A 165 12.80 7.69 -1.35
C TYR A 165 14.19 7.08 -1.08
N ASN A 166 14.97 6.80 -2.13
CA ASN A 166 16.33 6.26 -1.96
C ASN A 166 17.22 7.23 -1.18
N ALA A 167 17.20 8.52 -1.51
CA ALA A 167 18.00 9.54 -0.82
C ALA A 167 17.61 9.68 0.66
N LEU A 168 16.31 9.60 0.97
CA LEU A 168 15.82 9.57 2.35
C LEU A 168 16.43 8.36 3.11
N ILE A 169 16.40 7.18 2.50
CA ILE A 169 16.91 5.95 3.10
C ILE A 169 18.43 5.96 3.24
N GLU A 170 19.15 6.49 2.25
CA GLU A 170 20.60 6.66 2.31
C GLU A 170 21.02 7.56 3.47
N LYS A 171 20.33 8.69 3.67
CA LYS A 171 20.58 9.59 4.80
C LYS A 171 20.23 8.95 6.15
N LEU A 172 19.16 8.15 6.23
CA LEU A 172 18.81 7.41 7.45
C LEU A 172 19.89 6.41 7.88
N PHE A 173 20.57 5.78 6.92
CA PHE A 173 21.62 4.81 7.17
C PHE A 173 23.04 5.39 7.04
N GLU A 174 23.18 6.71 7.01
CA GLU A 174 24.49 7.36 6.98
C GLU A 174 25.33 6.92 8.20
N GLY A 175 26.57 6.52 7.97
CA GLY A 175 27.45 5.98 9.01
C GLY A 175 27.20 4.53 9.42
N CYS A 176 26.19 3.84 8.87
CA CYS A 176 25.94 2.43 9.14
C CYS A 176 26.71 1.51 8.18
N GLU A 177 27.18 0.36 8.67
CA GLU A 177 27.63 -0.73 7.80
C GLU A 177 26.43 -1.41 7.14
N ILE A 178 26.40 -1.46 5.81
CA ILE A 178 25.30 -2.06 5.02
C ILE A 178 25.84 -3.21 4.19
N ARG A 179 25.17 -4.37 4.24
CA ARG A 179 25.45 -5.53 3.38
C ARG A 179 24.17 -5.96 2.67
N THR A 180 24.12 -5.72 1.37
CA THR A 180 23.03 -6.15 0.48
C THR A 180 23.31 -7.54 -0.10
N GLY A 181 22.29 -8.24 -0.59
CA GLY A 181 22.42 -9.61 -1.11
C GLY A 181 22.58 -10.69 -0.03
N VAL A 182 22.33 -10.35 1.24
CA VAL A 182 22.51 -11.24 2.39
C VAL A 182 21.16 -11.60 2.99
N ASP A 183 20.74 -12.86 2.80
CA ASP A 183 19.54 -13.39 3.45
C ASP A 183 19.88 -13.85 4.88
N TYR A 184 19.57 -13.01 5.87
CA TYR A 184 19.82 -13.30 7.28
C TYR A 184 19.28 -14.67 7.73
N LEU A 185 18.16 -15.13 7.19
CA LEU A 185 17.60 -16.44 7.58
C LEU A 185 18.44 -17.62 7.07
N GLN A 186 19.21 -17.44 6.00
CA GLN A 186 20.09 -18.49 5.45
C GLN A 186 21.46 -18.51 6.13
N CYS A 187 21.94 -17.37 6.62
CA CYS A 187 23.25 -17.22 7.24
C CYS A 187 23.18 -16.83 8.72
N ARG A 188 22.06 -17.10 9.40
CA ARG A 188 21.80 -16.65 10.78
C ARG A 188 22.90 -17.05 11.76
N ASP A 189 23.45 -18.25 11.61
CA ASP A 189 24.51 -18.77 12.47
C ASP A 189 25.84 -18.01 12.30
N GLU A 190 26.13 -17.46 11.11
CA GLU A 190 27.34 -16.67 10.85
C GLU A 190 27.33 -15.33 11.61
N TYR A 191 26.13 -14.80 11.89
CA TYR A 191 25.93 -13.54 12.60
C TYR A 191 25.60 -13.74 14.08
N ARG A 192 25.71 -14.97 14.59
CA ARG A 192 25.42 -15.26 15.98
C ARG A 192 26.41 -14.54 16.90
N GLY A 193 25.89 -13.68 17.78
CA GLY A 193 26.71 -12.87 18.69
C GLY A 193 27.40 -11.68 18.02
N ALA A 194 27.09 -11.38 16.74
CA ALA A 194 27.62 -10.20 16.05
C ALA A 194 26.99 -8.88 16.53
N ALA A 195 25.88 -8.93 17.27
CA ALA A 195 25.20 -7.78 17.84
C ALA A 195 24.57 -8.14 19.19
N GLU A 196 24.44 -7.15 20.08
CA GLU A 196 23.76 -7.29 21.39
C GLU A 196 22.25 -7.45 21.21
N ARG A 197 21.67 -6.74 20.24
CA ARG A 197 20.26 -6.83 19.85
C ARG A 197 20.13 -7.02 18.34
N VAL A 198 19.08 -7.73 17.94
CA VAL A 198 18.70 -7.92 16.53
C VAL A 198 17.36 -7.24 16.30
N VAL A 199 17.30 -6.28 15.37
CA VAL A 199 16.03 -5.76 14.85
C VAL A 199 15.67 -6.56 13.60
N TYR A 200 14.60 -7.35 13.67
CA TYR A 200 14.14 -8.20 12.58
C TYR A 200 12.83 -7.69 11.99
N THR A 201 12.88 -7.32 10.70
CA THR A 201 11.75 -6.75 9.95
C THR A 201 11.27 -7.65 8.80
N GLY A 202 11.80 -8.87 8.71
CA GLY A 202 11.37 -9.89 7.75
C GLY A 202 10.12 -10.64 8.20
N THR A 203 9.75 -11.69 7.47
CA THR A 203 8.55 -12.50 7.78
C THR A 203 8.74 -13.30 9.07
N ILE A 204 7.82 -13.14 10.03
CA ILE A 204 7.92 -13.78 11.37
C ILE A 204 7.86 -15.31 11.31
N ASP A 205 7.02 -15.87 10.45
CA ASP A 205 6.93 -17.30 10.20
C ASP A 205 8.24 -17.85 9.62
N GLY A 206 8.85 -17.12 8.68
CA GLY A 206 10.17 -17.42 8.14
C GLY A 206 11.28 -17.42 9.21
N TYR A 207 11.25 -16.49 10.16
CA TYR A 207 12.20 -16.46 11.29
C TYR A 207 12.17 -17.74 12.13
N PHE A 208 10.98 -18.31 12.32
CA PHE A 208 10.76 -19.56 13.05
C PHE A 208 10.73 -20.80 12.14
N GLY A 209 11.30 -20.71 10.94
CA GLY A 209 11.43 -21.84 10.01
C GLY A 209 10.10 -22.45 9.59
N PHE A 210 9.03 -21.65 9.52
CA PHE A 210 7.67 -22.04 9.14
C PHE A 210 7.09 -23.19 9.99
N ARG A 211 7.53 -23.36 11.23
CA ARG A 211 7.18 -24.51 12.10
C ARG A 211 5.68 -24.71 12.36
N TYR A 212 4.85 -23.69 12.16
CA TYR A 212 3.39 -23.78 12.26
C TYR A 212 2.67 -23.64 10.92
N GLY A 213 3.40 -23.53 9.81
CA GLY A 213 2.88 -23.23 8.48
C GLY A 213 3.23 -21.81 8.02
N ASN A 214 2.91 -21.50 6.76
CA ASN A 214 3.15 -20.19 6.17
C ASN A 214 1.96 -19.26 6.43
N LEU A 215 2.24 -18.02 6.82
CA LEU A 215 1.25 -16.95 6.80
C LEU A 215 0.91 -16.61 5.34
N GLU A 216 -0.38 -16.45 5.04
CA GLU A 216 -0.84 -16.23 3.68
C GLU A 216 -0.74 -14.76 3.28
N TYR A 217 -0.30 -14.50 2.05
CA TYR A 217 -0.25 -13.16 1.49
C TYR A 217 -0.94 -13.11 0.12
N ARG A 218 -1.20 -11.91 -0.36
CA ARG A 218 -1.29 -11.61 -1.80
C ARG A 218 0.04 -11.06 -2.25
N SER A 219 0.42 -11.41 -3.47
CA SER A 219 1.59 -10.86 -4.13
C SER A 219 1.18 -9.97 -5.31
N LEU A 220 2.17 -9.31 -5.90
CA LEU A 220 2.02 -8.46 -7.07
C LEU A 220 3.12 -8.79 -8.08
N LYS A 221 2.80 -8.66 -9.37
CA LYS A 221 3.78 -8.62 -10.46
C LYS A 221 3.71 -7.24 -11.10
N PHE A 222 4.88 -6.63 -11.32
CA PHE A 222 5.02 -5.34 -11.97
C PHE A 222 5.64 -5.54 -13.35
N GLU A 223 5.00 -5.01 -14.38
CA GLU A 223 5.54 -4.97 -15.74
C GLU A 223 5.78 -3.51 -16.12
N THR A 224 7.06 -3.12 -16.12
CA THR A 224 7.51 -1.75 -16.38
C THR A 224 8.02 -1.62 -17.80
N GLU A 225 7.63 -0.54 -18.50
CA GLU A 225 8.12 -0.23 -19.83
C GLU A 225 8.33 1.28 -20.02
N THR A 226 9.30 1.62 -20.87
CA THR A 226 9.51 2.99 -21.36
C THR A 226 8.75 3.19 -22.66
N LEU A 227 8.02 4.31 -22.78
CA LEU A 227 7.25 4.68 -23.95
C LEU A 227 7.79 5.98 -24.57
N ASP A 228 7.79 6.02 -25.90
CA ASP A 228 8.21 7.20 -26.69
C ASP A 228 7.07 8.22 -26.81
N THR A 229 6.60 8.69 -25.66
CA THR A 229 5.59 9.74 -25.50
C THR A 229 5.84 10.47 -24.19
N ASP A 230 5.56 11.76 -24.13
CA ASP A 230 5.80 12.58 -22.95
C ASP A 230 4.76 12.31 -21.84
N ASN A 231 3.55 11.91 -22.23
CA ASN A 231 2.43 11.67 -21.33
C ASN A 231 1.53 10.53 -21.85
N PHE A 232 1.42 9.45 -21.08
CA PHE A 232 0.62 8.28 -21.45
C PHE A 232 -0.84 8.37 -20.95
N GLN A 233 -1.05 8.76 -19.69
CA GLN A 233 -2.38 8.72 -19.07
C GLN A 233 -2.76 9.99 -18.28
N GLY A 234 -1.85 10.96 -18.15
CA GLY A 234 -2.13 12.28 -17.58
C GLY A 234 -2.32 12.33 -16.06
N VAL A 235 -2.07 11.22 -15.36
CA VAL A 235 -2.14 11.12 -13.89
C VAL A 235 -1.24 9.98 -13.43
N ALA A 236 -0.68 10.09 -12.21
CA ALA A 236 0.25 9.08 -11.71
C ALA A 236 -0.38 7.70 -11.57
N VAL A 237 -1.68 7.60 -11.22
CA VAL A 237 -2.35 6.33 -10.94
C VAL A 237 -3.72 6.26 -11.62
N VAL A 238 -3.90 5.27 -12.49
CA VAL A 238 -5.19 4.86 -13.04
C VAL A 238 -5.52 3.46 -12.55
N ASN A 239 -6.64 3.31 -11.85
CA ASN A 239 -7.20 2.02 -11.46
C ASN A 239 -8.11 1.49 -12.57
N TYR A 240 -7.99 0.22 -12.93
CA TYR A 240 -8.88 -0.44 -13.89
C TYR A 240 -9.85 -1.31 -13.11
N THR A 241 -11.12 -0.92 -13.05
CA THR A 241 -12.10 -1.48 -12.11
C THR A 241 -13.00 -2.55 -12.69
N ASP A 242 -13.00 -2.72 -14.02
CA ASP A 242 -13.62 -3.87 -14.68
C ASP A 242 -12.80 -5.15 -14.46
N ARG A 243 -13.49 -6.30 -14.49
CA ARG A 243 -12.89 -7.60 -14.20
C ARG A 243 -12.10 -8.14 -15.39
N GLU A 244 -12.47 -7.71 -16.59
CA GLU A 244 -11.94 -8.18 -17.87
C GLU A 244 -10.50 -7.70 -18.11
N THR A 245 -10.13 -6.52 -17.60
CA THR A 245 -8.76 -6.00 -17.66
C THR A 245 -7.85 -6.75 -16.68
N PRO A 246 -6.74 -7.38 -17.13
CA PRO A 246 -5.95 -8.31 -16.30
C PRO A 246 -5.12 -7.64 -15.18
N PHE A 247 -4.73 -6.39 -15.36
CA PHE A 247 -4.03 -5.59 -14.33
C PHE A 247 -5.02 -4.78 -13.50
N THR A 248 -4.65 -4.45 -12.27
CA THR A 248 -5.44 -3.61 -11.35
C THR A 248 -5.17 -2.13 -11.59
N ARG A 249 -3.93 -1.77 -11.93
CA ARG A 249 -3.49 -0.37 -12.09
C ARG A 249 -2.45 -0.19 -13.18
N ILE A 250 -2.41 1.02 -13.73
CA ILE A 250 -1.25 1.56 -14.43
C ILE A 250 -0.71 2.75 -13.64
N ILE A 251 0.59 2.73 -13.40
CA ILE A 251 1.33 3.80 -12.73
C ILE A 251 2.18 4.51 -13.78
N GLU A 252 2.07 5.84 -13.88
CA GLU A 252 2.92 6.66 -14.73
C GLU A 252 3.80 7.55 -13.83
N HIS A 253 5.05 7.12 -13.64
CA HIS A 253 5.86 7.52 -12.49
C HIS A 253 6.27 8.99 -12.47
N LYS A 254 6.48 9.58 -13.65
CA LYS A 254 6.92 10.98 -13.74
C LYS A 254 5.95 11.98 -13.11
N HIS A 255 4.67 11.63 -13.03
CA HIS A 255 3.64 12.51 -12.45
C HIS A 255 3.78 12.66 -10.93
N PHE A 256 4.48 11.77 -10.23
CA PHE A 256 4.76 11.92 -8.79
C PHE A 256 5.63 13.14 -8.48
N GLU A 257 6.47 13.52 -9.44
CA GLU A 257 7.42 14.63 -9.32
C GLU A 257 7.19 15.76 -10.32
N PHE A 258 6.02 15.79 -10.98
CA PHE A 258 5.68 16.78 -12.01
C PHE A 258 6.67 16.81 -13.19
N GLY A 259 7.22 15.63 -13.56
CA GLY A 259 8.26 15.49 -14.58
C GLY A 259 7.81 15.91 -15.98
N THR A 260 8.74 16.48 -16.75
CA THR A 260 8.54 17.04 -18.10
C THR A 260 9.44 16.39 -19.17
N GLN A 261 9.98 15.21 -18.88
CA GLN A 261 10.84 14.45 -19.80
C GLN A 261 10.11 14.13 -21.12
N GLU A 262 10.82 13.96 -22.24
CA GLU A 262 10.21 13.66 -23.55
C GLU A 262 9.59 12.26 -23.62
N LYS A 263 10.11 11.32 -22.82
CA LYS A 263 9.58 9.96 -22.67
C LYS A 263 8.87 9.77 -21.34
N THR A 264 8.15 8.67 -21.21
CA THR A 264 7.49 8.28 -19.97
C THR A 264 7.76 6.82 -19.64
N VAL A 265 7.73 6.50 -18.35
CA VAL A 265 7.84 5.12 -17.86
C VAL A 265 6.53 4.78 -17.16
N ILE A 266 5.93 3.67 -17.58
CA ILE A 266 4.72 3.16 -16.96
C ILE A 266 4.96 1.78 -16.34
N THR A 267 4.19 1.45 -15.32
CA THR A 267 4.15 0.11 -14.74
C THR A 267 2.71 -0.39 -14.69
N ARG A 268 2.48 -1.58 -15.24
CA ARG A 268 1.23 -2.33 -15.04
C ARG A 268 1.37 -3.21 -13.80
N GLU A 269 0.42 -3.10 -12.88
CA GLU A 269 0.35 -3.88 -11.65
C GLU A 269 -0.64 -5.04 -11.82
N TYR A 270 -0.15 -6.27 -11.68
CA TYR A 270 -0.95 -7.48 -11.75
C TYR A 270 -1.07 -8.14 -10.37
N PRO A 271 -2.28 -8.47 -9.92
CA PRO A 271 -2.46 -9.25 -8.71
C PRO A 271 -1.95 -10.69 -8.92
N ALA A 272 -1.34 -11.25 -7.88
CA ALA A 272 -0.84 -12.62 -7.93
C ALA A 272 -1.16 -13.37 -6.62
N ASP A 273 -1.50 -14.65 -6.76
CA ASP A 273 -1.50 -15.57 -5.62
C ASP A 273 -0.07 -15.68 -5.08
N TRP A 274 0.10 -15.46 -3.79
CA TRP A 274 1.41 -15.62 -3.17
C TRP A 274 1.75 -17.10 -2.99
N LYS A 275 3.03 -17.43 -3.16
CA LYS A 275 3.63 -18.74 -2.84
C LYS A 275 4.94 -18.52 -2.10
N PRO A 276 5.42 -19.50 -1.32
CA PRO A 276 6.75 -19.42 -0.70
C PRO A 276 7.83 -19.02 -1.71
N GLY A 277 8.65 -18.03 -1.35
CA GLY A 277 9.67 -17.44 -2.22
C GLY A 277 9.20 -16.24 -3.05
N MET A 278 7.89 -15.99 -3.14
CA MET A 278 7.37 -14.74 -3.72
C MET A 278 7.38 -13.60 -2.71
N GLU A 279 7.40 -12.37 -3.20
CA GLU A 279 7.36 -11.19 -2.34
C GLU A 279 5.98 -11.05 -1.67
N PRO A 280 5.91 -11.04 -0.33
CA PRO A 280 4.66 -10.85 0.40
C PRO A 280 4.26 -9.37 0.39
N TYR A 281 3.17 -9.00 -0.28
CA TYR A 281 2.70 -7.60 -0.32
C TYR A 281 1.58 -7.31 0.67
N TYR A 282 0.45 -8.02 0.55
CA TYR A 282 -0.72 -7.80 1.39
C TYR A 282 -0.99 -9.00 2.28
N PRO A 283 -1.02 -8.86 3.62
CA PRO A 283 -1.39 -9.97 4.49
C PRO A 283 -2.87 -10.35 4.30
N VAL A 284 -3.17 -11.65 4.30
CA VAL A 284 -4.54 -12.15 4.30
C VAL A 284 -5.03 -12.18 5.75
N ASN A 285 -5.76 -11.16 6.17
CA ASN A 285 -6.12 -10.96 7.58
C ASN A 285 -7.41 -11.69 8.01
N ASP A 286 -7.58 -12.94 7.60
CA ASP A 286 -8.70 -13.78 8.06
C ASP A 286 -8.42 -14.44 9.42
N GLU A 287 -9.45 -15.05 10.02
CA GLU A 287 -9.36 -15.68 11.34
C GLU A 287 -8.29 -16.77 11.41
N LYS A 288 -8.14 -17.56 10.33
CA LYS A 288 -7.15 -18.63 10.21
C LYS A 288 -5.72 -18.06 10.31
N ASN A 289 -5.42 -17.03 9.53
CA ASN A 289 -4.09 -16.43 9.49
C ASN A 289 -3.79 -15.63 10.76
N GLN A 290 -4.78 -14.96 11.36
CA GLN A 290 -4.61 -14.27 12.64
C GLN A 290 -4.32 -15.25 13.78
N ALA A 291 -5.02 -16.40 13.83
CA ALA A 291 -4.71 -17.47 14.79
C ALA A 291 -3.31 -18.06 14.57
N LEU A 292 -2.86 -18.20 13.32
CA LEU A 292 -1.50 -18.65 12.99
C LEU A 292 -0.45 -17.60 13.41
N TYR A 293 -0.68 -16.33 13.11
CA TYR A 293 0.21 -15.23 13.49
C TYR A 293 0.39 -15.16 15.01
N GLU A 294 -0.68 -15.28 15.79
CA GLU A 294 -0.59 -15.23 17.25
C GLU A 294 0.31 -16.34 17.81
N ARG A 295 0.31 -17.54 17.21
CA ARG A 295 1.24 -18.62 17.60
C ARG A 295 2.69 -18.25 17.36
N TYR A 296 3.00 -17.54 16.28
CA TYR A 296 4.35 -17.02 16.02
C TYR A 296 4.69 -15.85 16.93
N ARG A 297 3.73 -14.97 17.22
CA ARG A 297 3.90 -13.85 18.14
C ARG A 297 4.28 -14.32 19.55
N THR A 298 3.62 -15.35 20.06
CA THR A 298 3.97 -15.97 21.35
C THR A 298 5.39 -16.57 21.38
N LEU A 299 5.95 -16.95 20.22
CA LEU A 299 7.35 -17.36 20.14
C LEU A 299 8.28 -16.15 20.12
N ALA A 300 7.93 -15.11 19.36
CA ALA A 300 8.68 -13.85 19.30
C ALA A 300 8.79 -13.17 20.67
N GLU A 301 7.73 -13.21 21.49
CA GLU A 301 7.73 -12.68 22.86
C GLU A 301 8.74 -13.38 23.80
N LYS A 302 9.26 -14.55 23.42
CA LYS A 302 10.28 -15.29 24.20
C LYS A 302 11.72 -15.02 23.73
N GLU A 303 11.90 -14.28 22.63
CA GLU A 303 13.22 -13.94 22.10
C GLU A 303 13.73 -12.65 22.75
N GLU A 304 14.51 -12.79 23.84
CA GLU A 304 14.92 -11.65 24.67
C GLU A 304 15.79 -10.62 23.92
N ASN A 305 16.60 -11.07 22.96
CA ASN A 305 17.56 -10.22 22.24
C ASN A 305 17.08 -9.81 20.84
N VAL A 306 15.81 -10.08 20.49
CA VAL A 306 15.28 -9.80 19.14
C VAL A 306 14.03 -8.94 19.22
N ILE A 307 14.08 -7.81 18.51
CA ILE A 307 12.96 -6.90 18.33
C ILE A 307 12.32 -7.21 16.98
N PHE A 308 11.05 -7.63 17.00
CA PHE A 308 10.25 -7.83 15.81
C PHE A 308 9.46 -6.56 15.50
N GLY A 309 9.58 -6.04 14.28
CA GLY A 309 8.89 -4.82 13.90
C GLY A 309 8.59 -4.70 12.41
N GLY A 310 7.64 -3.83 12.09
CA GLY A 310 7.28 -3.53 10.71
C GLY A 310 6.34 -4.54 10.06
N ARG A 311 5.97 -4.27 8.80
CA ARG A 311 4.81 -4.91 8.15
C ARG A 311 4.86 -6.45 8.11
N LEU A 312 6.06 -7.03 7.93
CA LEU A 312 6.22 -8.49 7.76
C LEU A 312 6.34 -9.21 9.10
N ALA A 313 7.11 -8.65 10.03
CA ALA A 313 7.32 -9.28 11.34
C ALA A 313 6.04 -9.19 12.20
N GLU A 314 5.25 -8.13 12.02
CA GLU A 314 3.99 -7.94 12.74
C GLU A 314 2.76 -8.44 11.95
N TYR A 315 2.95 -8.97 10.74
CA TYR A 315 1.86 -9.43 9.86
C TYR A 315 0.74 -8.40 9.69
N LYS A 316 1.11 -7.15 9.37
CA LYS A 316 0.19 -6.01 9.26
C LYS A 316 0.38 -5.29 7.94
N TYR A 317 -0.70 -4.70 7.46
CA TYR A 317 -0.63 -3.70 6.40
C TYR A 317 -0.41 -2.33 7.03
N TYR A 318 0.78 -1.76 6.84
CA TYR A 318 1.13 -0.44 7.33
C TYR A 318 1.32 0.55 6.19
N ASP A 319 0.73 1.73 6.34
CA ASP A 319 1.16 2.92 5.62
C ASP A 319 2.54 3.36 6.17
N MET A 320 3.29 4.14 5.36
CA MET A 320 4.65 4.56 5.70
C MET A 320 4.73 5.32 7.03
N ASP A 321 3.77 6.20 7.30
CA ASP A 321 3.76 6.99 8.52
C ASP A 321 3.55 6.12 9.78
N LYS A 322 2.72 5.07 9.67
CA LYS A 322 2.44 4.15 10.78
C LYS A 322 3.64 3.29 11.12
N VAL A 323 4.38 2.82 10.12
CA VAL A 323 5.61 2.05 10.40
C VAL A 323 6.72 2.95 10.97
N ILE A 324 6.81 4.21 10.53
CA ILE A 324 7.73 5.18 11.15
C ILE A 324 7.35 5.45 12.59
N ARG A 325 6.07 5.74 12.87
CA ARG A 325 5.57 5.91 14.25
C ARG A 325 5.91 4.69 15.11
N SER A 326 5.61 3.49 14.64
CA SER A 326 5.93 2.24 15.34
C SER A 326 7.42 2.08 15.63
N ALA A 327 8.29 2.51 14.71
CA ALA A 327 9.74 2.46 14.88
C ALA A 327 10.24 3.51 15.87
N LEU A 328 9.70 4.74 15.83
CA LEU A 328 10.03 5.81 16.77
C LEU A 328 9.62 5.42 18.19
N ASP A 329 8.41 4.89 18.38
CA ASP A 329 7.92 4.47 19.69
C ASP A 329 8.78 3.31 20.24
N ARG A 330 9.15 2.34 19.38
CA ARG A 330 10.04 1.25 19.78
C ARG A 330 11.45 1.71 20.11
N ALA A 331 11.98 2.70 19.39
CA ALA A 331 13.29 3.29 19.70
C ALA A 331 13.26 3.98 21.07
N LYS A 332 12.20 4.75 21.38
CA LYS A 332 12.02 5.37 22.70
C LYS A 332 11.94 4.34 23.82
N GLU A 333 11.22 3.23 23.62
CA GLU A 333 11.16 2.12 24.58
C GLU A 333 12.52 1.47 24.84
N GLU A 334 13.33 1.26 23.78
CA GLU A 334 14.62 0.56 23.88
C GLU A 334 15.73 1.46 24.45
N PHE A 335 15.74 2.75 24.10
CA PHE A 335 16.77 3.70 24.54
C PHE A 335 16.39 4.54 25.77
N GLY A 336 15.12 4.52 26.18
CA GLY A 336 14.65 5.20 27.38
C GLY A 336 14.54 6.73 27.26
N GLU A 337 14.29 7.24 26.05
CA GLU A 337 14.20 8.68 25.72
C GLU A 337 12.77 9.18 25.50
#